data_AF-A0A1B7I9D5-F1
#
_entry.id   AF-A0A1B7I9D5-F1
#
_cell.length_a   1.000
_cell.length_b   1.000
_cell.length_c   1.000
_cell.angle_alpha   90.00
_cell.angle_beta   90.00
_cell.angle_gamma   90.00
#
_symmetry.space_group_name_H-M   'P 1'
#
loop_
_entity.id
_entity.type
_entity.pdbx_description
1 polymer ?
#
loop_
_entity_poly.entity_id
_entity_poly.type
_entity_poly.pdbx_seq_one_letter_code
_entity_poly.pdbx_strand_id
1 'polypeptide(L)'
;MWELIPPLLNWTIFQANWVGDSRADCTKEGACWVFIHARFGQFMYGLYPHDQRWRINLALLIGLASIVPMFWNAMPRRGRYIAVWAVVYPLVVWGLLYGGFLGLDRVEHASGAG
;
A
#
# COMPACT_ATOMS: atom_id res chain seq x y z
N MET A 1 -16.55 -22.75 8.29
CA MET A 1 -15.40 -21.94 7.79
C MET A 1 -14.61 -22.66 6.68
N TRP A 2 -14.45 -23.99 6.72
CA TRP A 2 -13.78 -24.78 5.66
C TRP A 2 -14.57 -24.89 4.35
N GLU A 3 -15.90 -24.93 4.37
CA GLU A 3 -16.74 -25.09 3.16
C GLU A 3 -16.73 -23.88 2.21
N LEU A 4 -16.34 -22.70 2.68
CA LEU A 4 -16.30 -21.48 1.87
C LEU A 4 -14.97 -21.33 1.11
N ILE A 5 -13.92 -22.01 1.54
CA ILE A 5 -12.57 -21.89 0.97
C ILE A 5 -12.51 -22.48 -0.45
N PRO A 6 -12.98 -23.71 -0.71
CA PRO A 6 -12.94 -24.31 -2.05
C PRO A 6 -13.67 -23.51 -3.14
N PRO A 7 -14.94 -23.07 -2.95
CA PRO A 7 -15.66 -22.34 -3.99
C PRO A 7 -15.06 -20.94 -4.21
N LEU A 8 -14.54 -20.28 -3.15
CA LEU A 8 -13.90 -18.98 -3.27
C LEU A 8 -12.59 -19.07 -4.06
N LEU A 9 -11.76 -20.07 -3.80
CA LEU A 9 -10.52 -20.32 -4.56
C LEU A 9 -10.80 -20.63 -6.02
N ASN A 10 -11.83 -21.45 -6.30
CA ASN A 10 -12.25 -21.76 -7.67
C ASN A 10 -12.59 -20.48 -8.44
N TRP A 11 -13.40 -19.61 -7.84
CA TRP A 11 -13.81 -18.35 -8.45
C TRP A 11 -12.67 -17.31 -8.56
N THR A 12 -11.84 -17.16 -7.51
CA THR A 12 -10.80 -16.13 -7.44
C THR A 12 -9.52 -16.46 -8.20
N ILE A 13 -9.18 -17.74 -8.39
CA ILE A 13 -7.90 -18.13 -9.00
C ILE A 13 -8.11 -18.93 -10.28
N PHE A 14 -8.94 -19.99 -10.21
CA PHE A 14 -9.05 -20.96 -11.30
C PHE A 14 -9.96 -20.51 -12.44
N GLN A 15 -11.06 -19.82 -12.13
CA GLN A 15 -11.99 -19.25 -13.12
C GLN A 15 -11.68 -17.78 -13.43
N ALA A 16 -10.63 -17.21 -12.83
CA ALA A 16 -10.40 -15.79 -12.89
C ALA A 16 -9.75 -15.34 -14.21
N ASN A 17 -10.14 -14.16 -14.66
CA ASN A 17 -9.64 -13.54 -15.88
C ASN A 17 -8.41 -12.69 -15.55
N TRP A 18 -7.23 -13.21 -15.89
CA TRP A 18 -5.93 -12.61 -15.58
C TRP A 18 -5.42 -11.64 -16.64
N VAL A 19 -5.78 -11.87 -17.91
CA VAL A 19 -5.28 -11.11 -19.07
C VAL A 19 -6.45 -10.50 -19.83
N GLY A 20 -6.38 -9.19 -20.07
CA GLY A 20 -7.41 -8.40 -20.77
C GLY A 20 -7.16 -6.91 -20.55
N ASP A 21 -7.70 -6.07 -21.44
CA ASP A 21 -7.51 -4.62 -21.40
C ASP A 21 -8.74 -3.88 -20.86
N SER A 22 -9.91 -4.54 -20.90
CA SER A 22 -11.19 -3.94 -20.53
C SER A 22 -12.03 -4.83 -19.62
N ARG A 23 -13.01 -4.22 -18.94
CA ARG A 23 -13.97 -4.95 -18.09
C ARG A 23 -14.88 -5.88 -18.91
N ALA A 24 -14.99 -5.65 -20.22
CA ALA A 24 -15.77 -6.47 -21.13
C ALA A 24 -15.11 -7.83 -21.40
N ASP A 25 -13.80 -7.93 -21.17
CA ASP A 25 -13.02 -9.16 -21.36
C ASP A 25 -13.14 -10.13 -20.18
N CYS A 26 -13.84 -9.74 -19.11
CA CYS A 26 -14.06 -10.57 -17.95
C CYS A 26 -15.34 -11.42 -18.08
N THR A 27 -15.18 -12.73 -18.01
CA THR A 27 -16.29 -13.69 -17.91
C THR A 27 -17.03 -13.51 -16.56
N LYS A 28 -18.35 -13.69 -16.56
CA LYS A 28 -19.18 -13.56 -15.34
C LYS A 28 -18.98 -14.70 -14.33
N GLU A 29 -18.26 -15.76 -14.73
CA GLU A 29 -18.09 -17.00 -13.96
C GLU A 29 -16.91 -16.95 -12.98
N GLY A 30 -16.03 -15.93 -13.08
CA GLY A 30 -14.84 -15.81 -12.24
C GLY A 30 -14.46 -14.38 -11.86
N ALA A 31 -13.42 -14.24 -11.03
CA ALA A 31 -12.93 -12.94 -10.62
C ALA A 31 -12.25 -12.19 -11.79
N CYS A 32 -12.50 -10.90 -11.91
CA CYS A 32 -11.92 -10.04 -12.93
C CYS A 32 -10.63 -9.39 -12.39
N TRP A 33 -9.50 -10.10 -12.44
CA TRP A 33 -8.21 -9.55 -12.00
C TRP A 33 -7.74 -8.41 -12.89
N VAL A 34 -8.11 -8.40 -14.17
CA VAL A 34 -7.87 -7.28 -15.11
C VAL A 34 -8.32 -5.93 -14.53
N PHE A 35 -9.54 -5.87 -13.99
CA PHE A 35 -10.07 -4.66 -13.37
C PHE A 35 -9.32 -4.27 -12.09
N ILE A 36 -8.97 -5.27 -11.27
CA ILE A 36 -8.21 -5.07 -10.04
C ILE A 36 -6.82 -4.52 -10.38
N HIS A 37 -6.16 -5.06 -11.40
CA HIS A 37 -4.84 -4.62 -11.86
C HIS A 37 -4.90 -3.18 -12.40
N ALA A 38 -5.91 -2.87 -13.22
CA ALA A 38 -6.11 -1.53 -13.77
C ALA A 38 -6.34 -0.46 -12.68
N ARG A 39 -6.96 -0.85 -11.54
CA ARG A 39 -7.22 0.05 -10.41
C ARG A 39 -6.31 -0.19 -9.20
N PHE A 40 -5.32 -1.07 -9.30
CA PHE A 40 -4.48 -1.46 -8.17
C PHE A 40 -3.75 -0.25 -7.57
N GLY A 41 -3.28 0.65 -8.43
CA GLY A 41 -2.67 1.91 -7.99
C GLY A 41 -3.60 2.79 -7.16
N GLN A 42 -4.91 2.81 -7.44
CA GLN A 42 -5.88 3.57 -6.67
C GLN A 42 -6.24 2.88 -5.34
N PHE A 43 -6.24 1.55 -5.29
CA PHE A 43 -6.40 0.82 -4.02
C PHE A 43 -5.18 0.98 -3.10
N MET A 44 -3.97 0.94 -3.65
CA MET A 44 -2.73 1.04 -2.88
C MET A 44 -2.41 2.47 -2.45
N TYR A 45 -2.58 3.44 -3.34
CA TYR A 45 -2.17 4.83 -3.11
C TYR A 45 -3.36 5.79 -2.93
N GLY A 46 -4.60 5.34 -3.05
CA GLY A 46 -5.78 6.20 -2.92
C GLY A 46 -5.87 7.28 -4.01
N LEU A 47 -6.34 8.47 -3.61
CA LEU A 47 -6.41 9.68 -4.45
C LEU A 47 -5.04 10.40 -4.59
N TYR A 48 -3.94 9.75 -4.19
CA TYR A 48 -2.63 10.36 -4.24
C TYR A 48 -2.13 10.45 -5.70
N PRO A 49 -1.73 11.64 -6.17
CA PRO A 49 -1.34 11.83 -7.55
C PRO A 49 -0.04 11.06 -7.86
N HIS A 50 0.08 10.62 -9.12
CA HIS A 50 1.11 9.67 -9.55
C HIS A 50 2.54 10.16 -9.29
N ASP A 51 2.76 11.46 -9.46
CA ASP A 51 4.01 12.18 -9.22
C ASP A 51 4.44 12.19 -7.76
N GLN A 52 3.51 12.06 -6.80
CA GLN A 52 3.84 12.10 -5.38
C GLN A 52 3.95 10.70 -4.74
N ARG A 53 3.55 9.63 -5.45
CA ARG A 53 3.60 8.24 -4.93
C ARG A 53 4.97 7.81 -4.41
N TRP A 54 6.06 8.41 -4.90
CA TRP A 54 7.40 8.15 -4.38
C TRP A 54 7.53 8.42 -2.88
N ARG A 55 6.77 9.38 -2.33
CA ARG A 55 6.73 9.64 -0.88
C ARG A 55 6.19 8.44 -0.12
N ILE A 56 5.08 7.87 -0.57
CA ILE A 56 4.48 6.67 0.04
C ILE A 56 5.45 5.49 -0.07
N ASN A 57 6.08 5.30 -1.23
CA ASN A 57 7.08 4.25 -1.42
C ASN A 57 8.29 4.41 -0.50
N LEU A 58 8.76 5.64 -0.33
CA LEU A 58 9.93 5.93 0.49
C LEU A 58 9.62 5.76 1.99
N ALA A 59 8.43 6.17 2.45
CA ALA A 59 7.94 5.86 3.79
C ALA A 59 7.90 4.35 4.03
N LEU A 60 7.37 3.58 3.07
CA LEU A 60 7.27 2.12 3.16
C LEU A 60 8.65 1.45 3.18
N LEU A 61 9.60 1.92 2.34
CA LEU A 61 10.98 1.44 2.35
C LEU A 61 11.71 1.73 3.67
N ILE A 62 11.54 2.93 4.23
CA ILE A 62 12.11 3.28 5.54
C ILE A 62 11.51 2.39 6.63
N GLY A 63 10.20 2.16 6.60
CA GLY A 63 9.52 1.26 7.53
C GLY A 63 10.07 -0.15 7.47
N LEU A 64 10.16 -0.73 6.27
CA LEU A 64 10.71 -2.07 6.08
C LEU A 64 12.17 -2.16 6.52
N ALA A 65 13.01 -1.21 6.09
CA ALA A 65 14.43 -1.19 6.44
C ALA A 65 14.66 -1.02 7.95
N SER A 66 13.80 -0.28 8.65
CA SER A 66 13.90 -0.08 10.10
C SER A 66 13.32 -1.24 10.91
N ILE A 67 12.41 -2.03 10.34
CA ILE A 67 11.90 -3.27 10.94
C ILE A 67 12.92 -4.41 10.87
N VAL A 68 13.71 -4.52 9.80
CA VAL A 68 14.76 -5.56 9.64
C VAL A 68 15.68 -5.68 10.88
N PRO A 69 16.30 -4.61 11.40
CA PRO A 69 17.14 -4.69 12.59
C PRO A 69 16.34 -5.00 13.87
N MET A 70 15.03 -4.76 13.90
CA MET A 70 14.19 -5.16 15.04
C MET A 70 14.06 -6.66 15.18
N PHE A 71 14.24 -7.44 14.11
CA PHE A 71 14.22 -8.89 14.15
C PHE A 71 15.59 -9.50 14.54
N TRP A 72 16.63 -8.68 14.66
CA TRP A 72 17.94 -9.14 15.09
C TRP A 72 17.96 -9.38 16.62
N ASN A 73 17.86 -10.65 17.03
CA ASN A 73 17.79 -11.07 18.44
C ASN A 73 19.05 -10.77 19.27
N ALA A 74 20.16 -10.41 18.64
CA ALA A 74 21.44 -10.14 19.31
C ALA A 74 21.57 -8.71 19.87
N MET A 75 20.52 -7.87 19.79
CA MET A 75 20.63 -6.45 20.15
C MET A 75 20.35 -6.20 21.65
N PRO A 76 21.34 -5.73 22.45
CA PRO A 76 21.23 -5.68 23.92
C PRO A 76 20.25 -4.62 24.48
N ARG A 77 19.48 -3.92 23.63
CA ARG A 77 18.46 -2.90 24.06
C ARG A 77 17.26 -2.83 23.12
N ARG A 78 16.82 -3.97 22.57
CA ARG A 78 15.73 -4.06 21.59
C ARG A 78 14.46 -3.30 22.01
N GLY A 79 14.05 -3.40 23.28
CA GLY A 79 12.85 -2.70 23.79
C GLY A 79 12.93 -1.16 23.70
N ARG A 80 14.11 -0.56 24.00
CA ARG A 80 14.30 0.89 23.85
C ARG A 80 14.30 1.32 22.39
N TYR A 81 14.90 0.53 21.50
CA TYR A 81 14.87 0.82 20.07
C TYR A 81 13.44 0.82 19.52
N ILE A 82 12.63 -0.19 19.89
CA ILE A 82 11.22 -0.26 19.50
C ILE A 82 10.42 0.93 20.04
N ALA A 83 10.63 1.31 21.30
CA ALA A 83 9.95 2.46 21.90
C ALA A 83 10.30 3.79 21.19
N VAL A 84 11.58 4.02 20.89
CA VAL A 84 12.02 5.21 20.12
C VAL A 84 11.46 5.17 18.71
N TRP A 85 11.53 4.01 18.04
CA TRP A 85 11.01 3.85 16.69
C TRP A 85 9.50 4.11 16.62
N ALA A 86 8.72 3.65 17.59
CA ALA A 86 7.27 3.86 17.65
C ALA A 86 6.87 5.35 17.73
N VAL A 87 7.78 6.23 18.15
CA VAL A 87 7.54 7.68 18.18
C VAL A 87 8.16 8.37 16.97
N VAL A 88 9.40 8.02 16.63
CA VAL A 88 10.16 8.67 15.55
C VAL A 88 9.58 8.31 14.17
N TYR A 89 9.21 7.05 13.95
CA TYR A 89 8.72 6.60 12.65
C TYR A 89 7.41 7.27 12.24
N PRO A 90 6.36 7.38 13.09
CA PRO A 90 5.16 8.14 12.76
C PRO A 90 5.44 9.61 12.45
N LEU A 91 6.38 10.25 13.16
CA LEU A 91 6.76 11.64 12.90
C LEU A 91 7.44 11.81 11.53
N VAL A 92 8.33 10.89 11.17
CA VAL A 92 9.00 10.87 9.86
C VAL A 92 7.98 10.64 8.74
N VAL A 93 7.10 9.65 8.89
CA VAL A 93 6.04 9.34 7.91
C VAL A 93 5.08 10.52 7.76
N TRP A 94 4.69 11.14 8.88
CA TRP A 94 3.83 12.32 8.87
C TRP A 94 4.49 13.48 8.13
N GLY A 95 5.75 13.80 8.41
CA GLY A 95 6.48 14.83 7.68
C GLY A 95 6.62 14.54 6.17
N LEU A 96 6.83 13.28 5.81
CA LEU A 96 6.99 12.87 4.42
C LEU A 96 5.68 12.94 3.62
N LEU A 97 4.56 12.52 4.22
CA LEU A 97 3.25 12.41 3.56
C LEU A 97 2.45 13.72 3.57
N TYR A 98 2.51 14.50 4.65
CA TYR A 98 1.73 15.74 4.79
C TYR A 98 2.28 16.86 3.90
N GLY A 99 3.59 16.84 3.61
CA GLY A 99 4.27 17.87 2.84
C GLY A 99 4.39 19.20 3.60
N GLY A 100 5.43 19.98 3.29
CA GLY A 100 5.69 21.28 3.95
C GLY A 100 7.07 21.43 4.59
N PHE A 101 7.85 20.37 4.77
CA PHE A 101 9.28 20.45 5.14
C PHE A 101 10.13 19.98 3.94
N LEU A 102 11.18 20.73 3.59
CA LEU A 102 12.05 20.59 2.39
C LEU A 102 11.56 21.20 1.06
N GLY A 103 10.61 22.16 1.08
CA GLY A 103 10.16 22.82 -0.17
C GLY A 103 9.26 21.93 -1.05
N LEU A 104 8.71 20.89 -0.45
CA LEU A 104 7.82 19.94 -1.08
C LEU A 104 6.38 20.47 -1.04
N ASP A 105 5.76 20.65 -2.21
CA ASP A 105 4.39 21.14 -2.36
C ASP A 105 3.43 20.34 -1.47
N ARG A 106 2.53 21.08 -0.83
CA ARG A 106 1.45 20.52 -0.02
C ARG A 106 0.59 19.69 -0.96
N VAL A 107 0.33 18.43 -0.61
CA VAL A 107 -0.58 17.61 -1.42
C VAL A 107 -1.96 18.20 -1.22
N GLU A 108 -2.42 18.97 -2.20
CA GLU A 108 -3.80 19.41 -2.26
C GLU A 108 -4.66 18.16 -2.44
N HIS A 109 -5.22 17.67 -1.33
CA HIS A 109 -6.40 16.85 -1.42
C HIS A 109 -7.42 17.68 -2.19
N ALA A 110 -7.88 17.19 -3.33
CA ALA A 110 -8.89 17.84 -4.16
C ALA A 110 -10.17 18.07 -3.36
N SER A 111 -10.21 19.16 -2.61
CA SER A 111 -11.38 19.72 -1.96
C SER A 111 -11.38 21.20 -2.32
N GLY A 112 -11.88 21.51 -3.51
CA GLY A 112 -12.04 22.89 -3.96
C GLY A 112 -11.87 23.09 -5.46
N ALA A 113 -12.60 22.36 -6.31
CA ALA A 113 -12.93 22.91 -7.62
C ALA A 113 -14.09 23.89 -7.41
N GLY A 114 -13.75 25.18 -7.33
CA GLY A 114 -14.65 26.28 -7.68
C GLY A 114 -14.56 26.55 -9.17
#